data_AF-A0A4Q4YIY5-F1
#
_entry.id   AF-A0A4Q4YIY5-F1
#
_cell.length_a   1.000
_cell.length_b   1.000
_cell.length_c   1.000
_cell.angle_alpha   90.00
_cell.angle_beta   90.00
_cell.angle_gamma   90.00
#
_symmetry.space_group_name_H-M   'P 1'
#
loop_
_entity.id
_entity.type
_entity.pdbx_description
1 polymer ?
#
loop_
_entity_poly.entity_id
_entity_poly.type
_entity_poly.pdbx_seq_one_letter_code
_entity_poly.pdbx_strand_id
1 'polypeptide(L)'
;MANTEPEKGDKVSWKWGSGAPEGTVAERKDEGEIAITTQRGNTVEKNAYPDNPAVRIERSGNDVVKSASELTVEQKASGNKEEMGVAQGMKRKAGVGAGGEAGDDDAQDANTTNKAPEGGQQKAEDSR
;
A
#
# COMPACT_ATOMS: atom_id res chain seq x y z
N MET A 1 12.12 -10.72 -24.74
CA MET A 1 11.52 -10.05 -23.57
C MET A 1 10.17 -10.67 -23.40
N ALA A 2 10.02 -11.49 -22.36
CA ALA A 2 8.76 -12.18 -22.14
C ALA A 2 7.79 -11.16 -21.53
N ASN A 3 6.76 -10.78 -22.29
CA ASN A 3 5.59 -10.07 -21.78
C ASN A 3 4.81 -11.06 -20.91
N THR A 4 5.42 -11.47 -19.80
CA THR A 4 4.85 -12.43 -18.89
C THR A 4 4.27 -11.66 -17.73
N GLU A 5 3.03 -12.00 -17.40
CA GLU A 5 2.32 -11.48 -16.25
C GLU A 5 3.22 -11.62 -14.98
N PRO A 6 3.52 -10.53 -14.24
CA PRO A 6 4.41 -10.54 -13.08
C PRO A 6 3.73 -11.15 -11.85
N GLU A 7 4.18 -12.29 -11.38
CA GLU A 7 3.56 -13.07 -10.30
C GLU A 7 4.23 -12.77 -8.95
N LYS A 8 3.55 -13.14 -7.85
CA LYS A 8 4.10 -12.96 -6.50
C LYS A 8 5.45 -13.67 -6.37
N GLY A 9 6.45 -12.94 -5.89
CA GLY A 9 7.84 -13.40 -5.76
C GLY A 9 8.71 -13.13 -6.98
N ASP A 10 8.15 -12.72 -8.12
CA ASP A 10 8.96 -12.40 -9.30
C ASP A 10 9.78 -11.13 -9.08
N LYS A 11 11.01 -11.13 -9.62
CA LYS A 11 11.82 -9.92 -9.72
C LYS A 11 11.43 -9.17 -10.98
N VAL A 12 10.98 -7.93 -10.79
CA VAL A 12 10.48 -7.06 -11.86
C VAL A 12 11.26 -5.77 -11.93
N SER A 13 11.34 -5.20 -13.14
CA SER A 13 11.89 -3.89 -13.43
C SER A 13 10.84 -3.03 -14.14
N TRP A 14 10.92 -1.70 -14.01
CA TRP A 14 10.08 -0.78 -14.78
C TRP A 14 10.89 0.42 -15.24
N LYS A 15 10.52 1.00 -16.38
CA LYS A 15 11.21 2.18 -16.90
C LYS A 15 10.77 3.44 -16.14
N TRP A 16 11.74 4.15 -15.58
CA TRP A 16 11.55 5.45 -14.94
C TRP A 16 12.60 6.44 -15.46
N GLY A 17 12.18 7.35 -16.36
CA GLY A 17 13.10 8.27 -17.02
C GLY A 17 14.22 7.53 -17.74
N SER A 18 15.46 7.80 -17.35
CA SER A 18 16.66 7.12 -17.87
C SER A 18 17.06 5.84 -17.10
N GLY A 19 16.37 5.51 -16.00
CA GLY A 19 16.67 4.36 -15.16
C GLY A 19 15.64 3.23 -15.27
N ALA A 20 16.02 2.04 -14.80
CA ALA A 20 15.16 0.88 -14.65
C ALA A 20 15.26 0.36 -13.20
N PRO A 21 14.59 1.02 -12.23
CA PRO A 21 14.49 0.49 -10.88
C PRO A 21 13.93 -0.93 -10.89
N GLU A 22 14.41 -1.73 -9.94
CA GLU A 22 14.02 -3.12 -9.73
C GLU A 22 13.28 -3.28 -8.40
N GLY A 23 12.46 -4.33 -8.30
CA GLY A 23 11.80 -4.72 -7.06
C GLY A 23 11.23 -6.14 -7.15
N THR A 24 10.63 -6.59 -6.04
CA THR A 24 10.02 -7.93 -5.94
C THR A 24 8.51 -7.79 -5.80
N VAL A 25 7.75 -8.60 -6.53
CA VAL A 25 6.29 -8.58 -6.44
C VAL A 25 5.83 -9.16 -5.10
N ALA A 26 5.20 -8.33 -4.27
CA ALA A 26 4.66 -8.73 -2.97
C ALA A 26 3.20 -9.22 -3.08
N GLU A 27 2.39 -8.54 -3.90
CA GLU A 27 0.97 -8.83 -4.08
C GLU A 27 0.52 -8.40 -5.48
N ARG A 28 -0.46 -9.12 -6.04
CA ARG A 28 -1.18 -8.74 -7.27
C ARG A 28 -2.68 -8.76 -6.99
N LYS A 29 -3.41 -7.78 -7.54
CA LYS A 29 -4.86 -7.83 -7.69
C LYS A 29 -5.24 -7.63 -9.14
N ASP A 30 -6.17 -8.45 -9.61
CA ASP A 30 -6.71 -8.35 -10.97
C ASP A 30 -7.89 -7.37 -11.07
N GLU A 31 -8.67 -7.22 -10.01
CA GLU A 31 -9.79 -6.27 -9.95
C GLU A 31 -9.82 -5.49 -8.62
N GLY A 32 -10.31 -4.24 -8.67
CA GLY A 32 -10.49 -3.37 -7.51
C GLY A 32 -9.41 -2.29 -7.40
N GLU A 33 -9.01 -1.97 -6.17
CA GLU A 33 -8.00 -0.94 -5.90
C GLU A 33 -6.94 -1.47 -4.92
N ILE A 34 -5.69 -1.06 -5.16
CA ILE A 34 -4.60 -1.22 -4.20
C ILE A 34 -4.21 0.17 -3.70
N ALA A 35 -4.45 0.41 -2.41
CA ALA A 35 -3.95 1.55 -1.67
C ALA A 35 -2.80 1.09 -0.77
N ILE A 36 -1.62 1.71 -0.91
CA ILE A 36 -0.49 1.51 0.00
C ILE A 36 -0.13 2.82 0.67
N THR A 37 0.12 2.78 1.98
CA THR A 37 0.73 3.90 2.69
C THR A 37 2.23 3.66 2.73
N THR A 38 2.98 4.52 2.04
CA THR A 38 4.44 4.51 2.07
C THR A 38 4.96 4.91 3.45
N GLN A 39 6.18 4.51 3.79
CA GLN A 39 6.79 4.83 5.08
C GLN A 39 6.99 6.35 5.33
N ARG A 40 6.87 7.17 4.28
CA ARG A 40 6.90 8.64 4.37
C ARG A 40 5.51 9.28 4.56
N GLY A 41 4.46 8.48 4.72
CA GLY A 41 3.09 8.96 4.91
C GLY A 41 2.36 9.31 3.61
N ASN A 42 2.92 9.01 2.43
CA ASN A 42 2.21 9.20 1.17
C ASN A 42 1.34 7.97 0.88
N THR A 43 0.06 8.19 0.58
CA THR A 43 -0.84 7.15 0.08
C THR A 43 -0.69 7.05 -1.44
N VAL A 44 -0.41 5.86 -1.94
CA VAL A 44 -0.35 5.56 -3.38
C VAL A 44 -1.48 4.60 -3.70
N GLU A 45 -2.41 5.05 -4.54
CA GLU A 45 -3.60 4.32 -4.95
C GLU A 45 -3.49 3.98 -6.44
N LYS A 46 -3.78 2.72 -6.79
CA LYS A 46 -3.86 2.28 -8.19
C LYS A 46 -5.02 1.32 -8.37
N ASN A 47 -5.82 1.58 -9.40
CA ASN A 47 -6.88 0.70 -9.84
C ASN A 47 -6.30 -0.51 -10.56
N ALA A 48 -6.79 -1.69 -10.16
CA ALA A 48 -6.58 -2.96 -10.82
C ALA A 48 -7.71 -3.20 -11.83
N TYR A 49 -7.33 -3.47 -13.07
CA TYR A 49 -8.25 -3.82 -14.14
C TYR A 49 -7.95 -5.24 -14.61
N PRO A 50 -8.96 -6.00 -15.08
CA PRO A 50 -8.75 -7.38 -15.52
C PRO A 50 -7.76 -7.47 -16.70
N ASP A 51 -7.72 -6.45 -17.56
CA ASP A 51 -6.74 -6.34 -18.65
C ASP A 51 -5.37 -5.80 -18.20
N ASN A 52 -5.28 -5.19 -17.02
CA ASN A 52 -4.06 -4.60 -16.49
C ASN A 52 -4.05 -4.64 -14.96
N PRO A 53 -3.68 -5.80 -14.36
CA PRO A 53 -3.74 -5.99 -12.92
C PRO A 53 -2.81 -5.02 -12.19
N ALA A 54 -3.19 -4.63 -10.97
CA ALA A 54 -2.32 -3.84 -10.11
C ALA A 54 -1.39 -4.75 -9.31
N VAL A 55 -0.13 -4.35 -9.24
CA VAL A 55 0.96 -5.12 -8.67
C VAL A 55 1.66 -4.26 -7.63
N ARG A 56 1.66 -4.72 -6.38
CA ARG A 56 2.45 -4.13 -5.30
C ARG A 56 3.85 -4.72 -5.36
N ILE A 57 4.83 -3.84 -5.43
CA ILE A 57 6.25 -4.17 -5.53
C ILE A 57 6.93 -3.65 -4.28
N GLU A 58 7.59 -4.56 -3.57
CA GLU A 58 8.40 -4.27 -2.40
C GLU A 58 9.86 -4.07 -2.83
N ARG A 59 10.50 -3.05 -2.25
CA ARG A 59 11.93 -2.75 -2.47
C ARG A 59 12.52 -2.12 -1.21
N SER A 60 13.84 -2.07 -1.16
CA SER A 60 14.56 -1.42 -0.06
C SER A 60 14.12 0.05 0.09
N GLY A 61 13.43 0.32 1.19
CA GLY A 61 13.06 1.64 1.67
C GLY A 61 11.66 2.16 1.31
N ASN A 62 10.99 1.63 0.29
CA ASN A 62 9.60 2.03 -0.01
C ASN A 62 8.87 1.07 -0.93
N ASP A 63 7.60 0.80 -0.65
CA ASP A 63 6.72 0.05 -1.53
C ASP A 63 6.15 0.93 -2.63
N VAL A 64 5.91 0.32 -3.78
CA VAL A 64 5.26 0.99 -4.92
C VAL A 64 4.17 0.10 -5.50
N VAL A 65 3.14 0.72 -6.06
CA VAL A 65 2.12 0.01 -6.83
C VAL A 65 2.24 0.43 -8.29
N LYS A 66 2.32 -0.57 -9.17
CA LYS A 66 2.42 -0.41 -10.62
C LYS A 66 1.47 -1.38 -11.31
N SER A 67 1.12 -1.10 -12.55
CA SER A 67 0.28 -2.03 -13.31
C SER A 67 1.15 -3.04 -14.05
N ALA A 68 0.65 -4.26 -14.24
CA ALA A 68 1.43 -5.34 -14.84
C ALA A 68 1.99 -4.99 -16.23
N SER A 69 1.24 -4.26 -17.05
CA SER A 69 1.71 -3.84 -18.38
C SER A 69 2.88 -2.82 -18.34
N GLU A 70 3.15 -2.20 -17.19
CA GLU A 70 4.31 -1.30 -17.01
C GLU A 70 5.58 -2.05 -16.57
N LEU A 71 5.44 -3.34 -16.21
CA LEU A 71 6.48 -4.13 -15.57
C LEU A 71 7.13 -5.10 -16.55
N THR A 72 8.44 -5.28 -16.41
CA THR A 72 9.23 -6.28 -17.12
C THR A 72 9.72 -7.30 -16.10
N VAL A 73 9.40 -8.58 -16.31
CA VAL A 73 9.88 -9.66 -15.46
C VAL A 73 11.32 -9.98 -15.82
N GLU A 74 12.25 -9.69 -14.91
CA GLU A 74 13.68 -9.98 -15.07
C GLU A 74 13.99 -11.42 -14.66
N GLN A 75 13.40 -11.86 -13.55
CA GLN A 75 13.60 -13.21 -13.01
C GLN A 75 12.28 -13.75 -12.48
N LYS A 76 11.83 -14.85 -13.08
CA LYS A 76 10.71 -15.63 -12.56
C LYS A 76 11.10 -16.31 -11.27
N ALA A 77 10.20 -16.33 -10.29
CA ALA A 77 10.29 -17.16 -9.10
C ALA A 77 10.10 -18.65 -9.46
N SER A 78 10.97 -19.20 -10.30
CA SER A 78 10.88 -20.59 -10.70
C SER A 78 11.24 -21.49 -9.52
N GLY A 79 10.26 -22.23 -9.01
CA GLY A 79 10.52 -23.58 -8.52
C GLY A 79 10.25 -23.91 -7.05
N ASN A 80 9.36 -23.23 -6.35
CA ASN A 80 8.62 -23.90 -5.27
C ASN A 80 7.18 -23.44 -5.25
N LYS A 81 6.31 -24.37 -5.65
CA LYS A 81 4.88 -24.35 -5.41
C LYS A 81 4.67 -24.50 -3.91
N GLU A 82 4.96 -23.46 -3.15
CA GLU A 82 4.33 -23.31 -1.84
C GLU A 82 2.96 -22.71 -2.12
N GLU A 83 2.00 -23.62 -2.22
CA GLU A 83 0.61 -23.32 -1.92
C GLU A 83 0.58 -22.37 -0.72
N MET A 84 0.32 -21.09 -0.99
CA MET A 84 -0.24 -20.24 0.03
C MET A 84 -1.65 -20.77 0.24
N GLY A 85 -1.73 -21.83 1.06
CA GLY A 85 -2.95 -22.41 1.54
C GLY A 85 -3.80 -21.26 2.06
N VAL A 86 -4.87 -20.99 1.32
CA VAL A 86 -5.95 -20.13 1.76
C VAL A 86 -6.59 -20.87 2.93
N ALA A 87 -6.00 -20.72 4.11
CA ALA A 87 -6.68 -20.93 5.38
C ALA A 87 -7.66 -19.77 5.57
N GLN A 88 -8.62 -19.65 4.65
CA GLN A 88 -9.82 -18.85 4.80
C GLN A 88 -10.99 -19.84 4.91
N GLY A 89 -10.93 -20.67 5.94
CA GLY A 89 -11.93 -21.67 6.27
C GLY A 89 -12.49 -21.41 7.66
N MET A 90 -13.58 -20.63 7.70
CA MET A 90 -14.60 -20.60 8.76
C MET A 90 -14.11 -20.56 10.22
N LYS A 91 -14.16 -19.36 10.82
CA LYS A 91 -14.46 -19.18 12.24
C LYS A 91 -15.80 -19.87 12.58
N ARG A 92 -15.74 -21.15 12.95
CA ARG A 92 -16.89 -21.86 13.53
C ARG A 92 -16.97 -21.47 15.00
N LYS A 93 -17.99 -20.65 15.30
CA LYS A 93 -18.51 -20.37 16.63
C LYS A 93 -18.73 -21.68 17.40
N ALA A 94 -18.01 -21.85 18.49
CA ALA A 94 -18.36 -22.62 19.69
C ALA A 94 -17.48 -22.01 20.79
N GLY A 95 -17.94 -21.51 21.93
CA GLY A 95 -19.22 -21.50 22.60
C GLY A 95 -18.89 -21.38 24.08
N VAL A 96 -19.00 -20.18 24.66
CA VAL A 96 -18.94 -19.85 26.11
C VAL A 96 -19.63 -18.48 26.17
N GLY A 97 -20.59 -18.13 27.02
CA GLY A 97 -20.97 -18.57 28.35
C GLY A 97 -21.43 -17.29 29.06
N ALA A 98 -22.43 -17.41 29.92
CA ALA A 98 -23.20 -16.36 30.57
C ALA A 98 -22.43 -15.28 31.37
N GLY A 99 -23.15 -14.18 31.67
CA GLY A 99 -22.85 -13.14 32.68
C GLY A 99 -22.60 -11.78 32.04
N GLY A 100 -23.49 -10.78 32.16
CA GLY A 100 -23.59 -9.86 33.31
C GLY A 100 -22.54 -8.75 33.14
N GLU A 101 -22.77 -7.44 33.22
CA GLU A 101 -23.78 -6.59 33.87
C GLU A 101 -23.76 -5.20 33.18
N ALA A 102 -24.78 -4.40 33.50
CA ALA A 102 -24.96 -3.00 33.10
C ALA A 102 -24.06 -2.03 33.89
N GLY A 103 -23.94 -0.80 33.40
CA GLY A 103 -23.36 0.36 34.10
C GLY A 103 -22.50 1.21 33.15
N ASP A 104 -23.02 2.23 32.44
CA ASP A 104 -23.41 3.59 32.89
C ASP A 104 -22.21 4.56 32.91
N ASP A 105 -22.38 5.63 32.14
CA ASP A 105 -21.91 7.01 32.28
C ASP A 105 -20.45 7.46 32.17
N ASP A 106 -20.39 8.68 31.60
CA ASP A 106 -19.40 9.76 31.81
C ASP A 106 -18.03 9.58 31.13
N ALA A 107 -17.35 10.58 30.57
CA ALA A 107 -17.62 11.92 30.07
C ALA A 107 -16.27 12.40 29.52
N GLN A 108 -16.32 13.37 28.59
CA GLN A 108 -15.32 14.42 28.38
C GLN A 108 -13.84 14.04 28.18
N ASP A 109 -13.32 14.32 26.98
CA ASP A 109 -12.00 14.92 26.86
C ASP A 109 -12.05 16.06 25.84
N ALA A 110 -12.14 17.28 26.40
CA ALA A 110 -11.91 18.51 25.67
C ALA A 110 -10.41 18.77 25.70
N ASN A 111 -9.73 18.62 24.56
CA ASN A 111 -8.31 18.91 24.48
C ASN A 111 -7.93 19.80 23.30
N THR A 112 -7.31 20.92 23.68
CA THR A 112 -6.35 21.74 22.93
C THR A 112 -6.90 22.73 21.89
N THR A 113 -7.23 23.90 22.44
CA THR A 113 -6.88 25.25 21.95
C THR A 113 -5.82 25.29 20.85
N ASN A 114 -6.26 25.63 19.64
CA ASN A 114 -5.36 25.94 18.53
C ASN A 114 -4.74 27.34 18.69
N LYS A 115 -3.43 27.29 18.82
CA LYS A 115 -2.39 28.31 18.74
C LYS A 115 -2.58 29.29 17.57
N ALA A 116 -2.50 30.59 17.88
CA ALA A 116 -2.43 31.69 16.91
C ALA A 116 -1.16 31.61 16.02
N PRO A 117 -1.20 32.07 14.76
CA PRO A 117 -0.02 32.47 14.02
C PRO A 117 0.15 34.00 14.01
N GLU A 118 1.12 34.50 14.78
CA GLU A 118 1.80 35.77 14.49
C GLU A 118 3.09 35.50 13.72
N GLY A 119 3.34 36.31 12.70
CA GLY A 119 4.52 36.27 11.83
C GLY A 119 4.08 36.28 10.37
N GLY A 120 4.38 37.27 9.54
CA GLY A 120 5.37 38.33 9.61
C GLY A 120 5.72 38.62 8.15
N GLN A 121 5.08 39.61 7.54
CA GLN A 121 5.34 39.96 6.13
C GLN A 121 6.21 41.21 6.09
N GLN A 122 7.50 40.98 5.92
CA GLN A 122 8.47 41.99 5.51
C GLN A 122 8.20 42.31 4.03
N LYS A 123 7.80 43.54 3.75
CA LYS A 123 7.79 44.09 2.39
C LYS A 123 8.75 45.28 2.38
N ALA A 124 9.97 45.04 1.91
CA ALA A 124 10.89 46.08 1.48
C ALA A 124 11.26 45.73 0.03
N GLU A 125 10.54 46.34 -0.92
CA GLU A 125 10.95 46.35 -2.32
C GLU A 125 11.83 47.58 -2.54
N ASP A 126 13.06 47.23 -2.93
CA ASP A 126 14.16 48.00 -3.47
C ASP A 126 13.71 49.05 -4.50
N SER A 127 14.12 50.30 -4.26
CA SER A 127 13.91 51.43 -5.18
C SER A 127 14.93 51.36 -6.32
N ARG A 128 14.45 51.57 -7.54
CA ARG A 128 15.27 51.78 -8.74
C ARG A 128 14.88 53.08 -9.42
#